data_AF-A0A3C0G664-F1
#
_entry.id   AF-A0A3C0G664-F1
#
_cell.length_a   1.000
_cell.length_b   1.000
_cell.length_c   1.000
_cell.angle_alpha   90.00
_cell.angle_beta   90.00
_cell.angle_gamma   90.00
#
_symmetry.space_group_name_H-M   'P 1'
#
loop_
_entity.id
_entity.type
_entity.pdbx_description
1 polymer ?
#
loop_
_entity_poly.entity_id
_entity_poly.type
_entity_poly.pdbx_seq_one_letter_code
_entity_poly.pdbx_strand_id
1 'polypeptide(L)'
;MSILSRAGDLIYTFRFLKLLVTPFEKTNAFKLGVIDKNGKKIKDVLVDTPEKMAAYNSFHRLVFNIKKLMAKAPGGSSKLASYAAALFLLKENFNMTDKSLKQICEKLDIDTLDFLKEESEWFIIEDKKISPGLYRVKNDGMIIKNCNDIVRSKDRVVVRENNKPVGEVFGLDIYKVIHASTNQEMYVTTSELYK
;
A
#
# COMPACT_ATOMS: atom_id res chain seq x y z
N MET A 1 14.23 18.12 10.89
CA MET A 1 14.15 17.83 9.43
C MET A 1 14.98 18.86 8.67
N SER A 2 15.96 18.42 7.89
CA SER A 2 16.83 19.27 7.05
C SER A 2 16.08 19.83 5.83
N ILE A 3 16.55 20.94 5.24
CA ILE A 3 16.00 21.52 4.01
C ILE A 3 16.03 20.48 2.85
N LEU A 4 17.06 19.64 2.82
CA LEU A 4 17.21 18.58 1.82
C LEU A 4 16.11 17.50 1.94
N SER A 5 15.72 17.15 3.17
CA SER A 5 14.64 16.17 3.39
C SER A 5 13.27 16.72 3.00
N ARG A 6 13.04 18.03 3.16
CA ARG A 6 11.79 18.70 2.72
C ARG A 6 11.66 18.76 1.19
N ALA A 7 12.76 19.00 0.47
CA ALA A 7 12.76 19.03 -0.99
C ALA A 7 12.50 17.65 -1.60
N GLY A 8 13.10 16.59 -1.02
CA GLY A 8 12.85 15.21 -1.45
C GLY A 8 11.39 14.78 -1.26
N ASP A 9 10.81 15.08 -0.10
CA ASP A 9 9.41 14.80 0.24
C ASP A 9 8.43 15.44 -0.76
N LEU A 10 8.62 16.73 -1.08
CA LEU A 10 7.78 17.44 -2.05
C LEU A 10 7.85 16.82 -3.46
N ILE A 11 9.05 16.40 -3.89
CA ILE A 11 9.24 15.75 -5.19
C ILE A 11 8.50 14.41 -5.24
N TYR A 12 8.62 13.58 -4.20
CA TYR A 12 7.92 12.30 -4.17
C TYR A 12 6.41 12.47 -4.10
N THR A 13 5.90 13.41 -3.31
CA THR A 13 4.46 13.70 -3.21
C THR A 13 3.91 14.17 -4.55
N PHE A 14 4.60 15.10 -5.22
CA PHE A 14 4.22 15.54 -6.56
C PHE A 14 4.25 14.38 -7.58
N ARG A 15 5.31 13.57 -7.58
CA ARG A 15 5.43 12.40 -8.47
C ARG A 15 4.33 11.37 -8.22
N PHE A 16 4.00 11.13 -6.95
CA PHE A 16 2.95 10.22 -6.53
C PHE A 16 1.60 10.70 -7.06
N LEU A 17 1.22 11.93 -6.73
CA LEU A 17 -0.04 12.53 -7.18
C LEU A 17 -0.14 12.54 -8.70
N LYS A 18 0.93 12.97 -9.39
CA LYS A 18 0.99 12.98 -10.85
C LYS A 18 0.74 11.59 -11.44
N LEU A 19 1.43 10.56 -10.96
CA LEU A 19 1.24 9.19 -11.44
C LEU A 19 -0.16 8.65 -11.09
N LEU A 20 -0.69 8.99 -9.92
CA LEU A 20 -1.99 8.55 -9.46
C LEU A 20 -3.13 9.09 -10.32
N VAL A 21 -3.09 10.38 -10.70
CA VAL A 21 -4.11 10.98 -11.57
C VAL A 21 -3.89 10.69 -13.06
N THR A 22 -2.67 10.34 -13.48
CA THR A 22 -2.37 10.01 -14.88
C THR A 22 -3.05 8.69 -15.28
N PRO A 23 -3.95 8.66 -16.30
CA PRO A 23 -4.54 7.42 -16.80
C PRO A 23 -3.46 6.40 -17.19
N PHE A 24 -3.70 5.10 -16.95
CA PHE A 24 -2.70 4.05 -17.23
C PHE A 24 -2.17 4.13 -18.66
N GLU A 25 -3.06 4.34 -19.64
CA GLU A 25 -2.74 4.47 -21.07
C GLU A 25 -1.74 5.60 -21.38
N LYS A 26 -1.68 6.64 -20.53
CA LYS A 26 -0.77 7.77 -20.69
C LYS A 26 0.58 7.57 -19.99
N THR A 27 0.72 6.52 -19.18
CA THR A 27 1.97 6.23 -18.46
C THR A 27 3.04 5.65 -19.37
N ASN A 28 4.31 5.88 -19.05
CA ASN A 28 5.42 5.29 -19.80
C ASN A 28 5.41 3.75 -19.70
N ALA A 29 4.98 3.19 -18.57
CA ALA A 29 4.87 1.74 -18.41
C ALA A 29 3.89 1.12 -19.42
N PHE A 30 2.75 1.78 -19.69
CA PHE A 30 1.81 1.32 -20.71
C PHE A 30 2.38 1.47 -22.12
N LYS A 31 2.97 2.63 -22.42
CA LYS A 31 3.60 2.90 -23.74
C LYS A 31 4.72 1.91 -24.07
N LEU A 32 5.45 1.45 -23.06
CA LEU A 32 6.50 0.43 -23.19
C LEU A 32 5.98 -1.01 -23.12
N GLY A 33 4.66 -1.22 -23.05
CA GLY A 33 4.03 -2.54 -23.01
C GLY A 33 4.26 -3.32 -21.71
N VAL A 34 4.66 -2.66 -20.61
CA VAL A 34 4.91 -3.32 -19.31
C VAL A 34 3.61 -3.62 -18.56
N ILE A 35 2.60 -2.78 -18.73
CA ILE A 35 1.28 -2.91 -18.10
C ILE A 35 0.15 -2.85 -19.14
N ASP A 36 -0.98 -3.46 -18.82
CA ASP A 36 -2.22 -3.35 -19.60
C ASP A 36 -3.00 -2.05 -19.27
N LYS A 37 -4.15 -1.87 -19.94
CA LYS A 37 -5.05 -0.71 -19.75
C LYS A 37 -5.59 -0.57 -18.32
N ASN A 38 -5.57 -1.66 -17.55
CA ASN A 38 -6.03 -1.72 -16.17
C ASN A 38 -4.87 -1.58 -15.16
N GLY A 39 -3.64 -1.34 -15.63
CA GLY A 39 -2.46 -1.23 -14.77
C GLY A 39 -1.93 -2.56 -14.24
N LYS A 40 -2.32 -3.69 -14.85
CA LYS A 40 -1.80 -5.02 -14.51
C LYS A 40 -0.52 -5.30 -15.29
N LYS A 41 0.50 -5.83 -14.62
CA LYS A 41 1.77 -6.25 -15.23
C LYS A 41 1.54 -7.34 -16.28
N ILE A 42 2.07 -7.15 -17.48
CA ILE A 42 2.05 -8.17 -18.54
C ILE A 42 3.16 -9.19 -18.24
N LYS A 43 2.78 -10.43 -17.91
CA LYS A 43 3.70 -11.45 -17.36
C LYS A 43 4.87 -11.76 -18.30
N ASP A 44 4.62 -11.79 -19.60
CA ASP A 44 5.60 -12.18 -20.61
C ASP A 44 6.59 -11.06 -20.96
N VAL A 45 6.31 -9.83 -20.53
CA VAL A 45 7.21 -8.69 -20.76
C VAL A 45 8.22 -8.59 -19.63
N LEU A 46 9.49 -8.74 -20.00
CA LEU A 46 10.63 -8.52 -19.11
C LEU A 46 10.87 -7.01 -18.92
N VAL A 47 11.26 -6.64 -17.69
CA VAL A 47 11.64 -5.28 -17.29
C VAL A 47 13.15 -5.23 -17.22
N ASP A 48 13.76 -5.32 -18.40
CA ASP A 48 15.20 -5.57 -18.62
C ASP A 48 15.94 -4.38 -19.22
N THR A 49 15.23 -3.44 -19.86
CA THR A 49 15.83 -2.21 -20.38
C THR A 49 15.79 -1.07 -19.34
N PRO A 50 16.74 -0.13 -19.38
CA PRO A 50 16.75 1.04 -18.48
C PRO A 50 15.44 1.82 -18.50
N GLU A 51 14.81 1.96 -19.68
CA GLU A 51 13.55 2.68 -19.86
C GLU A 51 12.40 1.97 -19.16
N LYS A 52 12.31 0.63 -19.30
CA LYS A 52 11.29 -0.18 -18.63
C LYS A 52 11.51 -0.18 -17.11
N MET A 53 12.77 -0.29 -16.67
CA MET A 53 13.11 -0.23 -15.24
C MET A 53 12.74 1.12 -14.63
N ALA A 54 13.01 2.22 -15.33
CA ALA A 54 12.63 3.56 -14.89
C ALA A 54 11.10 3.74 -14.84
N ALA A 55 10.37 3.17 -15.81
CA ALA A 55 8.92 3.28 -15.91
C ALA A 55 8.16 2.31 -14.98
N TYR A 56 8.79 1.25 -14.46
CA TYR A 56 8.15 0.20 -13.67
C TYR A 56 8.98 -0.27 -12.46
N ASN A 57 9.59 0.67 -11.75
CA ASN A 57 10.26 0.44 -10.46
C ASN A 57 9.26 0.29 -9.30
N SER A 58 9.76 0.02 -8.09
CA SER A 58 8.94 -0.17 -6.88
C SER A 58 7.99 0.99 -6.59
N PHE A 59 8.39 2.25 -6.88
CA PHE A 59 7.52 3.42 -6.72
C PHE A 59 6.32 3.37 -7.66
N HIS A 60 6.55 3.08 -8.94
CA HIS A 60 5.47 2.95 -9.93
C HIS A 60 4.54 1.79 -9.58
N ARG A 61 5.10 0.66 -9.15
CA ARG A 61 4.31 -0.51 -8.71
C ARG A 61 3.39 -0.14 -7.54
N LEU A 62 3.92 0.56 -6.53
CA LEU A 62 3.15 1.06 -5.40
C LEU A 62 2.00 1.96 -5.84
N VAL A 63 2.30 3.00 -6.63
CA VAL A 63 1.28 3.95 -7.10
C VAL A 63 0.22 3.25 -7.95
N PHE A 64 0.60 2.36 -8.86
CA PHE A 64 -0.34 1.64 -9.72
C PHE A 64 -1.22 0.68 -8.93
N ASN A 65 -0.68 0.06 -7.88
CA ASN A 65 -1.47 -0.82 -7.02
C ASN A 65 -2.47 -0.03 -6.18
N ILE A 66 -2.06 1.09 -5.57
CA ILE A 66 -2.98 2.02 -4.89
C ILE A 66 -4.06 2.49 -5.86
N LYS A 67 -3.68 2.91 -7.07
CA LYS A 67 -4.62 3.32 -8.12
C LYS A 67 -5.65 2.23 -8.45
N LYS A 68 -5.22 0.96 -8.54
CA LYS A 68 -6.12 -0.19 -8.77
C LYS A 68 -7.04 -0.45 -7.59
N LEU A 69 -6.56 -0.29 -6.35
CA LEU A 69 -7.40 -0.40 -5.15
C LEU A 69 -8.48 0.69 -5.15
N MET A 70 -8.11 1.91 -5.52
CA MET A 70 -9.02 3.06 -5.63
C MET A 70 -10.03 2.96 -6.77
N ALA A 71 -9.66 2.40 -7.92
CA ALA A 71 -10.55 2.29 -9.07
C ALA A 71 -11.75 1.36 -8.82
N LYS A 72 -11.71 0.51 -7.79
CA LYS A 72 -12.76 -0.46 -7.45
C LYS A 72 -13.90 0.14 -6.58
N ALA A 73 -14.24 1.43 -6.65
CA ALA A 73 -15.07 2.14 -5.64
C ALA A 73 -16.51 2.51 -6.12
N PRO A 74 -17.49 2.81 -5.21
CA PRO A 74 -17.32 3.49 -3.90
C PRO A 74 -17.77 2.73 -2.64
N GLY A 75 -17.08 3.00 -1.51
CA GLY A 75 -17.70 3.06 -0.17
C GLY A 75 -17.69 1.81 0.74
N GLY A 76 -16.53 1.35 1.22
CA GLY A 76 -16.50 0.36 2.31
C GLY A 76 -15.31 0.57 3.24
N SER A 77 -15.55 0.50 4.55
CA SER A 77 -14.55 0.74 5.62
C SER A 77 -13.26 0.00 5.33
N SER A 78 -13.29 -1.32 5.15
CA SER A 78 -12.11 -2.17 4.91
C SER A 78 -11.12 -1.72 3.81
N LYS A 79 -11.50 -0.84 2.88
CA LYS A 79 -10.59 -0.31 1.86
C LYS A 79 -9.72 0.85 2.38
N LEU A 80 -10.17 1.60 3.39
CA LEU A 80 -9.35 2.62 4.06
C LEU A 80 -8.19 1.96 4.81
N ALA A 81 -8.44 0.81 5.42
CA ALA A 81 -7.46 -0.08 5.99
C ALA A 81 -6.30 -0.39 5.02
N SER A 82 -6.67 -0.85 3.82
CA SER A 82 -5.71 -1.15 2.75
C SER A 82 -4.98 0.10 2.26
N TYR A 83 -5.63 1.26 2.30
CA TYR A 83 -4.95 2.53 2.04
C TYR A 83 -3.97 2.87 3.15
N ALA A 84 -4.29 2.66 4.41
CA ALA A 84 -3.37 2.93 5.53
C ALA A 84 -2.09 2.10 5.40
N ALA A 85 -2.22 0.80 5.11
CA ALA A 85 -1.06 -0.06 4.84
C ALA A 85 -0.23 0.43 3.63
N ALA A 86 -0.87 0.91 2.57
CA ALA A 86 -0.18 1.42 1.38
C ALA A 86 0.45 2.80 1.59
N LEU A 87 -0.18 3.68 2.36
CA LEU A 87 0.37 4.98 2.78
C LEU A 87 1.57 4.77 3.72
N PHE A 88 1.53 3.74 4.57
CA PHE A 88 2.68 3.35 5.39
C PHE A 88 3.85 2.86 4.53
N LEU A 89 3.60 2.11 3.45
CA LEU A 89 4.65 1.77 2.47
C LEU A 89 5.30 3.01 1.85
N LEU A 90 4.53 4.07 1.57
CA LEU A 90 5.06 5.34 1.07
C LEU A 90 5.96 6.03 2.09
N LYS A 91 5.53 6.07 3.34
CA LYS A 91 6.28 6.63 4.46
C LYS A 91 7.63 5.94 4.63
N GLU A 92 7.62 4.61 4.72
CA GLU A 92 8.81 3.81 5.03
C GLU A 92 9.79 3.67 3.86
N ASN A 93 9.29 3.50 2.63
CA ASN A 93 10.16 3.20 1.48
C ASN A 93 10.53 4.43 0.63
N PHE A 94 9.81 5.54 0.77
CA PHE A 94 10.00 6.74 -0.06
C PHE A 94 10.16 8.03 0.76
N ASN A 95 10.40 7.91 2.07
CA ASN A 95 10.63 9.01 3.01
C ASN A 95 9.54 10.09 2.96
N MET A 96 8.30 9.71 2.70
CA MET A 96 7.17 10.65 2.72
C MET A 96 6.81 11.01 4.16
N THR A 97 6.59 12.29 4.42
CA THR A 97 6.15 12.76 5.75
C THR A 97 4.65 12.59 5.94
N ASP A 98 4.18 12.59 7.19
CA ASP A 98 2.74 12.56 7.50
C ASP A 98 1.99 13.74 6.87
N LYS A 99 2.66 14.88 6.70
CA LYS A 99 2.12 16.04 5.97
C LYS A 99 1.87 15.70 4.49
N SER A 100 2.80 15.01 3.85
CA SER A 100 2.65 14.55 2.47
C SER A 100 1.54 13.52 2.32
N LEU A 101 1.42 12.58 3.26
CA LEU A 101 0.31 11.62 3.28
C LEU A 101 -1.04 12.34 3.41
N LYS A 102 -1.12 13.36 4.28
CA LYS A 102 -2.34 14.17 4.43
C LYS A 102 -2.71 14.89 3.13
N GLN A 103 -1.73 15.50 2.47
CA GLN A 103 -1.94 16.15 1.16
C GLN A 103 -2.40 15.15 0.09
N ILE A 104 -1.91 13.91 0.14
CA ILE A 104 -2.37 12.83 -0.74
C ILE A 104 -3.84 12.52 -0.47
N CYS A 105 -4.24 12.31 0.78
CA CYS A 105 -5.63 12.03 1.15
C CYS A 105 -6.57 13.18 0.74
N GLU A 106 -6.19 14.43 1.00
CA GLU A 106 -6.96 15.62 0.59
C GLU A 106 -7.18 15.67 -0.93
N LYS A 107 -6.16 15.32 -1.73
CA LYS A 107 -6.28 15.28 -3.20
C LYS A 107 -7.10 14.12 -3.72
N LEU A 108 -7.30 13.10 -2.90
CA LEU A 108 -8.10 11.93 -3.21
C LEU A 108 -9.53 12.01 -2.68
N ASP A 109 -9.89 13.14 -2.06
CA ASP A 109 -11.19 13.33 -1.40
C ASP A 109 -11.45 12.28 -0.31
N ILE A 110 -10.38 11.88 0.40
CA ILE A 110 -10.44 10.96 1.53
C ILE A 110 -10.28 11.79 2.81
N ASP A 111 -11.29 11.77 3.67
CA ASP A 111 -11.17 12.37 5.00
C ASP A 111 -10.26 11.49 5.86
N THR A 112 -9.17 12.07 6.37
CA THR A 112 -8.26 11.38 7.29
C THR A 112 -8.95 10.89 8.57
N LEU A 113 -10.08 11.51 8.96
CA LEU A 113 -10.90 11.06 10.09
C LEU A 113 -11.67 9.78 9.80
N ASP A 114 -11.88 9.40 8.54
CA ASP A 114 -12.56 8.14 8.21
C ASP A 114 -11.70 6.92 8.55
N PHE A 115 -10.38 7.06 8.62
CA PHE A 115 -9.48 6.01 9.11
C PHE A 115 -9.75 5.70 10.59
N LEU A 116 -10.09 6.71 11.40
CA LEU A 116 -10.41 6.52 12.83
C LEU A 116 -11.73 5.77 13.06
N LYS A 117 -12.62 5.77 12.07
CA LYS A 117 -13.92 5.09 12.15
C LYS A 117 -13.80 3.58 11.89
N GLU A 118 -12.62 3.07 11.55
CA GLU A 118 -12.46 1.63 11.40
C GLU A 118 -12.43 0.92 12.76
N GLU A 119 -13.36 -0.01 12.93
CA GLU A 119 -13.45 -0.85 14.11
C GLU A 119 -12.31 -1.88 14.14
N SER A 120 -11.62 -1.94 15.28
CA SER A 120 -10.46 -2.81 15.52
C SER A 120 -10.86 -4.07 16.28
N GLU A 121 -11.89 -4.78 15.82
CA GLU A 121 -12.53 -5.76 16.70
C GLU A 121 -12.16 -7.22 16.36
N TRP A 122 -11.75 -7.94 17.42
CA TRP A 122 -11.57 -9.40 17.60
C TRP A 122 -10.17 -10.02 17.65
N PHE A 123 -9.11 -9.38 17.15
CA PHE A 123 -7.77 -10.04 17.14
C PHE A 123 -6.74 -9.41 18.06
N ILE A 124 -7.08 -8.30 18.70
CA ILE A 124 -6.16 -7.57 19.56
C ILE A 124 -6.15 -8.19 20.95
N ILE A 125 -4.98 -8.62 21.40
CA ILE A 125 -4.68 -9.02 22.78
C ILE A 125 -3.98 -7.86 23.50
N GLU A 126 -3.59 -8.05 24.76
CA GLU A 126 -2.90 -7.04 25.58
C GLU A 126 -1.73 -6.35 24.84
N ASP A 127 -1.51 -5.06 25.13
CA ASP A 127 -0.52 -4.18 24.50
C ASP A 127 -0.69 -3.99 22.98
N LYS A 128 -1.93 -3.94 22.48
CA LYS A 128 -2.24 -3.78 21.04
C LYS A 128 -1.67 -4.89 20.15
N LYS A 129 -1.30 -6.05 20.70
CA LYS A 129 -0.71 -7.14 19.91
C LYS A 129 -1.80 -7.87 19.12
N ILE A 130 -1.45 -8.44 17.97
CA ILE A 130 -2.35 -9.39 17.29
C ILE A 130 -2.10 -10.79 17.83
N SER A 131 -3.18 -11.53 18.11
CA SER A 131 -3.10 -12.94 18.47
C SER A 131 -2.34 -13.74 17.40
N PRO A 132 -1.30 -14.52 17.75
CA PRO A 132 -0.52 -15.27 16.77
C PRO A 132 -1.38 -16.33 16.08
N GLY A 133 -1.06 -16.65 14.83
CA GLY A 133 -1.77 -17.68 14.08
C GLY A 133 -1.88 -17.41 12.59
N LEU A 134 -2.77 -18.18 11.95
CA LEU A 134 -3.05 -18.10 10.53
C LEU A 134 -4.36 -17.33 10.32
N TYR A 135 -4.27 -16.29 9.50
CA TYR A 135 -5.38 -15.40 9.16
C TYR A 135 -5.53 -15.33 7.64
N ARG A 136 -6.60 -14.68 7.20
CA ARG A 136 -6.84 -14.30 5.82
C ARG A 136 -6.97 -12.79 5.68
N VAL A 137 -6.52 -12.26 4.55
CA VAL A 137 -6.68 -10.83 4.22
C VAL A 137 -8.00 -10.59 3.50
N LYS A 138 -8.74 -9.54 3.89
CA LYS A 138 -10.01 -9.17 3.26
C LYS A 138 -9.81 -8.61 1.86
N ASN A 139 -8.73 -7.86 1.64
CA ASN A 139 -8.45 -7.14 0.41
C ASN A 139 -7.15 -7.58 -0.25
N ASP A 140 -6.99 -7.17 -1.51
CA ASP A 140 -5.71 -7.30 -2.22
C ASP A 140 -4.66 -6.44 -1.49
N GLY A 141 -3.46 -6.99 -1.31
CA GLY A 141 -2.39 -6.36 -0.55
C GLY A 141 -1.07 -6.31 -1.31
N MET A 142 -0.02 -5.86 -0.63
CA MET A 142 1.28 -5.60 -1.24
C MET A 142 2.42 -6.14 -0.38
N ILE A 143 3.41 -6.75 -1.04
CA ILE A 143 4.66 -7.13 -0.39
C ILE A 143 5.56 -5.92 -0.21
N ILE A 144 6.21 -5.79 0.95
CA ILE A 144 7.09 -4.67 1.30
C ILE A 144 8.28 -4.58 0.33
N LYS A 145 9.01 -5.68 0.14
CA LYS A 145 10.31 -5.71 -0.57
C LYS A 145 10.29 -5.11 -1.99
N ASN A 146 9.20 -5.30 -2.74
CA ASN A 146 9.13 -4.91 -4.16
C ASN A 146 7.82 -4.21 -4.54
N CYS A 147 6.92 -3.98 -3.58
CA CYS A 147 5.62 -3.37 -3.82
C CYS A 147 4.81 -4.12 -4.91
N ASN A 148 4.96 -5.45 -5.02
CA ASN A 148 4.18 -6.24 -5.98
C ASN A 148 2.77 -6.56 -5.43
N ASP A 149 1.76 -6.52 -6.30
CA ASP A 149 0.36 -6.90 -6.01
C ASP A 149 0.12 -8.41 -6.19
N ILE A 150 0.92 -9.21 -5.50
CA ILE A 150 0.76 -10.68 -5.52
C ILE A 150 -0.19 -11.19 -4.45
N VAL A 151 -0.43 -10.40 -3.39
CA VAL A 151 -1.35 -10.78 -2.32
C VAL A 151 -2.77 -10.46 -2.76
N ARG A 152 -3.61 -11.49 -2.79
CA ARG A 152 -5.02 -11.40 -3.19
C ARG A 152 -5.92 -11.52 -1.98
N SER A 153 -7.11 -10.94 -2.09
CA SER A 153 -8.19 -11.19 -1.12
C SER A 153 -8.34 -12.69 -0.85
N LYS A 154 -8.53 -13.04 0.42
CA LYS A 154 -8.63 -14.39 0.99
C LYS A 154 -7.31 -15.16 1.11
N ASP A 155 -6.18 -14.60 0.65
CA ASP A 155 -4.88 -15.20 0.85
C ASP A 155 -4.54 -15.31 2.34
N ARG A 156 -3.75 -16.33 2.68
CA ARG A 156 -3.39 -16.63 4.06
C ARG A 156 -2.16 -15.84 4.48
N VAL A 157 -2.20 -15.30 5.69
CA VAL A 157 -1.08 -14.60 6.33
C VAL A 157 -0.80 -15.19 7.70
N VAL A 158 0.48 -15.23 8.06
CA VAL A 158 0.97 -15.71 9.35
C VAL A 158 1.30 -14.50 10.21
N VAL A 159 0.64 -14.43 11.36
CA VAL A 159 0.95 -13.50 12.44
C VAL A 159 1.88 -14.23 13.41
N ARG A 160 3.10 -13.70 13.58
CA ARG A 160 4.09 -14.25 14.51
C ARG A 160 3.73 -13.91 15.96
N GLU A 161 4.37 -14.60 16.89
CA GLU A 161 4.29 -14.25 18.31
C GLU A 161 4.76 -12.82 18.57
N ASN A 162 4.17 -12.18 19.59
CA ASN A 162 4.49 -10.81 20.01
C ASN A 162 4.39 -9.77 18.87
N ASN A 163 3.45 -9.96 17.94
CA ASN A 163 3.23 -9.02 16.84
C ASN A 163 2.63 -7.70 17.35
N LYS A 164 3.49 -6.69 17.56
CA LYS A 164 3.12 -5.32 17.94
C LYS A 164 3.00 -4.43 16.68
N PRO A 165 2.29 -3.29 16.78
CA PRO A 165 2.29 -2.30 15.72
C PRO A 165 3.72 -1.87 15.39
N VAL A 166 4.04 -1.80 14.10
CA VAL A 166 5.32 -1.29 13.58
C VAL A 166 5.26 0.21 13.27
N GLY A 167 4.06 0.78 13.24
CA GLY A 167 3.81 2.19 13.01
C GLY A 167 2.31 2.48 12.98
N GLU A 168 1.97 3.71 12.62
CA GLU A 168 0.60 4.18 12.58
C GLU A 168 0.40 5.11 11.37
N VAL A 169 -0.81 5.08 10.79
CA VAL A 169 -1.27 6.05 9.79
C VAL A 169 -2.65 6.56 10.21
N PHE A 170 -2.76 7.85 10.52
CA PHE A 170 -4.02 8.53 10.90
C PHE A 170 -4.82 7.81 12.00
N GLY A 171 -4.16 7.31 13.05
CA GLY A 171 -4.77 6.58 14.15
C GLY A 171 -4.92 5.08 13.95
N LEU A 172 -4.62 4.55 12.75
CA LEU A 172 -4.62 3.12 12.50
C LEU A 172 -3.25 2.50 12.75
N ASP A 173 -3.23 1.57 13.69
CA ASP A 173 -2.07 0.73 13.97
C ASP A 173 -1.78 -0.18 12.76
N ILE A 174 -0.52 -0.11 12.28
CA ILE A 174 -0.02 -0.92 11.18
C ILE A 174 0.81 -2.06 11.73
N TYR A 175 0.55 -3.26 11.24
CA TYR A 175 1.21 -4.50 11.66
C TYR A 175 1.97 -5.11 10.49
N LYS A 176 3.02 -5.86 10.81
CA LYS A 176 3.81 -6.60 9.83
C LYS A 176 3.47 -8.08 9.93
N VAL A 177 3.02 -8.69 8.83
CA VAL A 177 2.66 -10.12 8.76
C VAL A 177 3.37 -10.79 7.58
N ILE A 178 3.34 -12.13 7.54
CA ILE A 178 3.99 -12.90 6.48
C ILE A 178 2.93 -13.51 5.58
N HIS A 179 2.99 -13.21 4.29
CA HIS A 179 2.15 -13.87 3.30
C HIS A 179 2.57 -15.33 3.12
N ALA A 180 1.66 -16.26 3.42
CA ALA A 180 1.98 -17.68 3.58
C ALA A 180 2.49 -18.34 2.29
N SER A 181 2.00 -17.94 1.13
CA SER A 181 2.38 -18.56 -0.15
C SER A 181 3.74 -18.09 -0.67
N THR A 182 4.12 -16.84 -0.38
CA THR A 182 5.36 -16.25 -0.88
C THR A 182 6.46 -16.17 0.19
N ASN A 183 6.11 -16.41 1.46
CA ASN A 183 6.97 -16.22 2.62
C ASN A 183 7.59 -14.80 2.68
N GLN A 184 6.84 -13.80 2.23
CA GLN A 184 7.28 -12.41 2.18
C GLN A 184 6.44 -11.54 3.11
N GLU A 185 7.07 -10.49 3.64
CA GLU A 185 6.44 -9.56 4.57
C GLU A 185 5.49 -8.59 3.86
N MET A 186 4.37 -8.28 4.51
CA MET A 186 3.41 -7.26 4.11
C MET A 186 2.94 -6.47 5.33
N TYR A 187 2.48 -5.24 5.09
CA TYR A 187 1.79 -4.45 6.10
C TYR A 187 0.29 -4.69 6.02
N VAL A 188 -0.36 -4.73 7.17
CA VAL A 188 -1.82 -4.88 7.32
C VAL A 188 -2.30 -4.07 8.51
N THR A 189 -3.56 -3.69 8.51
CA THR A 189 -4.28 -3.33 9.75
C THR A 189 -5.01 -4.56 10.30
N THR A 190 -5.53 -4.45 11.54
CA THR A 190 -6.38 -5.50 12.12
C THR A 190 -7.71 -5.68 11.40
N SER A 191 -8.29 -4.58 10.91
CA SER A 191 -9.53 -4.58 10.14
C SER A 191 -9.40 -5.32 8.80
N GLU A 192 -8.20 -5.50 8.27
CA GLU A 192 -7.92 -6.30 7.07
C GLU A 192 -7.86 -7.80 7.32
N LEU A 193 -7.82 -8.25 8.58
CA LEU A 193 -7.68 -9.66 8.93
C LEU A 193 -9.02 -10.29 9.29
N TYR A 194 -9.14 -11.59 9.00
CA TYR A 194 -10.20 -12.46 9.50
C TYR A 194 -9.72 -13.92 9.55
N LYS A 195 -10.45 -14.80 10.23
CA LYS A 195 -10.17 -16.25 10.27
C LYS A 195 -10.95 -17.00 9.21
#